data_AF-A0A1M3DUS4-F1
#
_entry.id   AF-A0A1M3DUS4-F1
#
_cell.length_a   1.000
_cell.length_b   1.000
_cell.length_c   1.000
_cell.angle_alpha   90.00
_cell.angle_beta   90.00
_cell.angle_gamma   90.00
#
_symmetry.space_group_name_H-M   'P 1'
#
loop_
_entity.id
_entity.type
_entity.pdbx_description
1 polymer ?
#
loop_
_entity_poly.entity_id
_entity_poly.type
_entity_poly.pdbx_seq_one_letter_code
_entity_poly.pdbx_strand_id
1 'polypeptide(L)'
;MTAIHEQIVRLNDAIQARIDNPDYDIDIKSLADDLVAYVFELQAEQREALKEQLLGTLALLKAMENRLLQEKTKIHNSLQELSAQQALEKAYTQNQEEET
;
A
#
# COMPACT_ATOMS: atom_id res chain seq x y z
N MET A 1 -11.11 23.77 13.67
CA MET A 1 -9.97 22.84 13.53
C MET A 1 -8.87 23.57 12.78
N THR A 2 -7.59 23.24 12.99
CA THR A 2 -6.47 23.83 12.24
C THR A 2 -6.32 23.13 10.89
N ALA A 3 -5.87 23.84 9.84
CA ALA A 3 -5.74 23.29 8.48
C ALA A 3 -4.87 22.01 8.41
N ILE A 4 -3.87 21.88 9.29
CA ILE A 4 -3.05 20.67 9.38
C ILE A 4 -3.77 19.48 9.99
N HIS A 5 -4.70 19.71 10.93
CA HIS A 5 -5.49 18.63 11.50
C HIS A 5 -6.40 18.00 10.44
N GLU A 6 -6.97 18.82 9.56
CA GLU A 6 -7.77 18.35 8.43
C GLU A 6 -6.94 17.56 7.42
N GLN A 7 -5.68 17.96 7.18
CA GLN A 7 -4.74 17.19 6.34
C GLN A 7 -4.39 15.83 6.96
N ILE A 8 -4.14 15.78 8.28
CA ILE A 8 -3.86 14.52 8.99
C ILE A 8 -5.06 13.58 8.92
N VAL A 9 -6.27 14.08 9.20
CA VAL A 9 -7.50 13.28 9.13
C VAL A 9 -7.72 12.76 7.72
N ARG A 10 -7.59 13.63 6.70
CA ARG A 10 -7.73 13.24 5.29
C ARG A 10 -6.74 12.15 4.88
N LEU A 11 -5.49 12.24 5.32
CA LEU A 11 -4.47 11.22 5.05
C LEU A 11 -4.80 9.90 5.76
N ASN A 12 -5.20 9.96 7.02
CA ASN A 12 -5.58 8.77 7.79
C ASN A 12 -6.79 8.05 7.16
N ASP A 13 -7.82 8.79 6.78
CA ASP A 13 -9.00 8.25 6.11
C ASP A 13 -8.64 7.62 4.76
N ALA A 14 -7.74 8.26 4.00
CA ALA A 14 -7.24 7.71 2.73
C ALA A 14 -6.46 6.41 2.93
N ILE A 15 -5.58 6.35 3.93
CA ILE A 15 -4.82 5.14 4.26
C ILE A 15 -5.77 4.02 4.69
N GLN A 16 -6.71 4.32 5.59
CA GLN A 16 -7.67 3.34 6.08
C GLN A 16 -8.54 2.81 4.93
N ALA A 17 -9.05 3.68 4.07
CA ALA A 17 -9.83 3.28 2.90
C ALA A 17 -9.05 2.34 1.97
N ARG A 18 -7.74 2.58 1.77
CA ARG A 18 -6.88 1.70 0.96
C ARG A 18 -6.58 0.36 1.65
N ILE A 19 -6.44 0.35 2.97
CA ILE A 19 -6.27 -0.88 3.75
C ILE A 19 -7.53 -1.75 3.63
N ASP A 20 -8.70 -1.14 3.79
CA ASP A 20 -10.00 -1.83 3.75
C ASP A 20 -10.36 -2.27 2.31
N ASN A 21 -10.01 -1.44 1.32
CA ASN A 21 -10.21 -1.71 -0.10
C ASN A 21 -8.92 -1.40 -0.90
N PRO A 22 -8.10 -2.42 -1.25
CA PRO A 22 -6.85 -2.24 -1.98
C PRO A 22 -7.00 -1.55 -3.34
N ASP A 23 -8.17 -1.70 -3.97
CA ASP A 23 -8.50 -1.13 -5.28
C ASP A 23 -9.00 0.33 -5.18
N TYR A 24 -9.12 0.88 -3.97
CA TYR A 24 -9.52 2.26 -3.78
C TYR A 24 -8.46 3.22 -4.32
N ASP A 25 -8.74 3.84 -5.46
CA ASP A 25 -7.80 4.70 -6.16
C ASP A 25 -7.68 6.08 -5.50
N ILE A 26 -6.77 6.16 -4.53
CA ILE A 26 -6.39 7.40 -3.87
C ILE A 26 -4.87 7.52 -3.80
N ASP A 27 -4.36 8.71 -4.12
CA ASP A 27 -2.93 9.03 -4.09
C ASP A 27 -2.49 9.40 -2.67
N ILE A 28 -2.23 8.36 -1.87
CA ILE A 28 -1.73 8.49 -0.50
C ILE A 28 -0.36 9.16 -0.48
N LYS A 29 0.46 8.94 -1.51
CA LYS A 29 1.82 9.49 -1.55
C LYS A 29 1.76 11.01 -1.66
N SER A 30 0.94 11.54 -2.57
CA SER A 30 0.75 12.99 -2.68
C SER A 30 0.25 13.60 -1.37
N LEU A 31 -0.73 12.96 -0.71
CA LEU A 31 -1.26 13.45 0.57
C LEU A 31 -0.20 13.42 1.70
N ALA A 32 0.64 12.40 1.72
CA ALA A 32 1.74 12.30 2.68
C ALA A 32 2.83 13.34 2.41
N ASP A 33 3.20 13.57 1.14
CA ASP A 33 4.19 14.57 0.74
C ASP A 33 3.71 15.99 1.11
N ASP A 34 2.43 16.30 0.87
CA ASP A 34 1.81 17.57 1.24
C ASP A 34 1.83 17.79 2.76
N LEU A 35 1.48 16.77 3.54
CA LEU A 35 1.50 16.84 5.01
C LEU A 35 2.92 17.05 5.54
N VAL A 36 3.90 16.35 4.97
CA VAL A 36 5.31 16.52 5.35
C VAL A 36 5.78 17.94 5.09
N ALA A 37 5.50 18.49 3.91
CA ALA A 37 5.84 19.87 3.56
C ALA A 37 5.24 20.86 4.58
N TYR A 38 3.97 20.68 4.93
CA TYR A 38 3.29 21.53 5.91
C TYR A 38 3.91 21.41 7.32
N VAL A 39 4.23 20.19 7.79
CA VAL A 39 4.86 19.98 9.10
C VAL A 39 6.25 20.61 9.17
N PHE A 40 7.00 20.62 8.08
CA PHE A 40 8.31 21.28 8.02
C PHE A 40 8.23 22.79 8.24
N GLU A 41 7.15 23.43 7.76
CA GLU A 41 6.92 24.87 7.90
C GLU A 41 6.41 25.28 9.29
N LEU A 42 5.98 24.33 10.13
CA LEU A 42 5.45 24.63 11.47
C LEU A 42 6.52 25.09 12.48
N GLN A 43 6.08 25.85 13.47
CA GLN A 43 6.89 26.16 14.64
C GLN A 43 7.05 24.92 15.55
N ALA A 44 8.12 24.87 16.35
CA ALA A 44 8.45 23.72 17.20
C ALA A 44 7.33 23.34 18.18
N GLU A 45 6.66 24.32 18.78
CA GLU A 45 5.55 24.11 19.72
C GLU A 45 4.33 23.49 19.04
N GLN A 46 4.04 23.89 17.79
CA GLN A 46 2.97 23.31 16.98
C GLN A 46 3.30 21.88 16.53
N ARG A 47 4.57 21.60 16.23
CA ARG A 47 5.03 20.23 15.92
C ARG A 47 4.88 19.29 17.12
N GLU A 48 5.28 19.74 18.31
CA GLU A 48 5.15 18.92 19.52
C GLU A 48 3.68 18.65 19.86
N ALA A 49 2.80 19.64 19.66
CA ALA A 49 1.35 19.47 19.84
C ALA A 49 0.71 18.45 18.85
N LEU A 50 1.31 18.24 17.68
CA LEU A 50 0.80 17.32 16.65
C LEU A 50 1.45 15.93 16.68
N LYS A 51 2.44 15.74 17.54
CA LYS A 51 3.26 14.53 17.59
C LYS A 51 2.46 13.24 17.74
N GLU A 52 1.47 13.21 18.63
CA GLU A 52 0.62 12.02 18.82
C GLU A 52 -0.19 11.70 17.55
N GLN A 53 -0.70 12.72 16.86
CA GLN A 53 -1.47 12.54 15.63
C GLN A 53 -0.59 12.03 14.48
N LEU A 54 0.65 12.55 14.38
CA LEU A 54 1.64 12.09 13.40
C LEU A 54 2.11 10.64 13.69
N LEU A 55 2.23 10.26 14.96
CA LEU A 55 2.54 8.88 15.35
C LEU A 55 1.41 7.92 14.97
N GLY A 56 0.14 8.32 15.14
CA GLY A 56 -1.01 7.55 14.66
C GLY A 56 -0.99 7.36 13.15
N THR A 57 -0.71 8.43 12.40
CA THR A 57 -0.56 8.40 10.93
C THR A 57 0.55 7.44 10.50
N LEU A 58 1.70 7.47 11.18
CA LEU A 58 2.82 6.56 10.92
C LEU A 58 2.44 5.09 11.18
N ALA A 59 1.67 4.81 12.22
CA ALA A 59 1.20 3.45 12.51
C ALA A 59 0.30 2.91 11.39
N LEU A 60 -0.60 3.74 10.85
CA LEU A 60 -1.45 3.39 9.71
C LEU A 60 -0.63 3.15 8.44
N LEU A 61 0.36 4.00 8.14
CA LEU A 61 1.27 3.80 7.00
C LEU A 61 2.02 2.46 7.10
N LYS A 62 2.49 2.08 8.29
CA LYS A 62 3.14 0.78 8.51
C LYS A 62 2.19 -0.40 8.34
N ALA A 63 0.94 -0.27 8.78
CA ALA A 63 -0.08 -1.29 8.56
C ALA A 63 -0.34 -1.49 7.05
N MET A 64 -0.43 -0.39 6.30
CA MET A 64 -0.57 -0.42 4.84
C MET A 64 0.64 -1.06 4.17
N GLU A 65 1.86 -0.71 4.57
CA GLU A 65 3.11 -1.30 4.04
C GLU A 65 3.11 -2.83 4.22
N ASN A 66 2.79 -3.31 5.42
CA ASN A 66 2.68 -4.75 5.69
C ASN A 66 1.64 -5.43 4.81
N ARG A 67 0.49 -4.77 4.57
CA ARG A 67 -0.56 -5.31 3.68
C ARG A 67 -0.08 -5.41 2.23
N LEU A 68 0.57 -4.36 1.72
CA LEU A 68 1.12 -4.35 0.36
C LEU A 68 2.19 -5.44 0.18
N LEU A 69 3.01 -5.70 1.19
CA LEU A 69 4.00 -6.77 1.17
C LEU A 69 3.34 -8.16 1.09
N GLN A 70 2.25 -8.37 1.82
CA GLN A 70 1.46 -9.60 1.76
C GLN A 70 0.87 -9.81 0.36
N GLU A 71 0.27 -8.78 -0.23
CA GLU A 71 -0.30 -8.86 -1.58
C GLU A 71 0.78 -9.11 -2.64
N LYS A 72 1.94 -8.44 -2.55
CA LYS A 72 3.10 -8.71 -3.42
C LYS A 72 3.51 -10.19 -3.37
N THR A 73 3.50 -10.78 -2.16
CA THR A 73 3.86 -12.19 -1.96
C THR A 73 2.84 -13.12 -2.60
N LYS A 74 1.54 -12.83 -2.47
CA LYS A 74 0.48 -13.60 -3.13
C LYS A 74 0.62 -13.56 -4.65
N ILE A 75 0.79 -12.37 -5.22
CA ILE A 75 0.97 -12.20 -6.67
C ILE A 75 2.18 -13.00 -7.15
N HIS A 76 3.30 -12.94 -6.42
CA HIS A 76 4.49 -13.71 -6.76
C HIS A 76 4.22 -15.22 -6.80
N ASN A 77 3.52 -15.76 -5.78
CA ASN A 77 3.19 -17.17 -5.73
C ASN A 77 2.24 -17.57 -6.87
N SER A 78 1.20 -16.79 -7.14
CA SER A 78 0.28 -17.04 -8.26
C SER A 78 0.99 -17.01 -9.62
N LEU A 79 1.99 -16.14 -9.81
CA LEU A 79 2.80 -16.12 -11.01
C LEU A 79 3.68 -17.38 -11.15
N GLN A 80 4.24 -17.88 -10.04
CA GLN A 80 5.00 -19.13 -10.05
C GLN A 80 4.10 -20.33 -10.39
N GLU A 81 2.91 -20.40 -9.79
CA GLU A 81 1.91 -21.44 -10.09
C GLU A 81 1.49 -21.41 -11.55
N LEU A 82 1.23 -20.22 -12.11
CA LEU A 82 0.88 -20.06 -13.52
C LEU A 82 2.02 -20.52 -14.44
N SER A 83 3.27 -20.16 -14.11
CA SER A 83 4.43 -20.61 -14.87
C SER A 83 4.60 -22.13 -14.83
N ALA A 84 4.32 -22.76 -13.70
CA ALA A 84 4.36 -24.21 -13.56
C ALA A 84 3.23 -24.88 -14.37
N GLN A 85 2.02 -24.33 -14.36
CA GLN A 85 0.90 -24.80 -15.17
C GLN A 85 1.22 -24.74 -16.67
N GLN A 86 1.75 -23.63 -17.15
CA GLN A 86 2.16 -23.47 -18.56
C GLN A 86 3.25 -24.47 -18.96
N ALA A 87 4.20 -24.77 -18.08
CA ALA A 87 5.23 -25.77 -18.33
C ALA A 87 4.64 -27.19 -18.43
N LEU A 88 3.70 -27.53 -17.53
CA LEU A 88 2.99 -28.81 -17.55
C LEU A 88 2.11 -28.97 -18.80
N GLU A 89 1.36 -27.94 -19.17
CA GLU A 89 0.55 -27.94 -20.40
C GLU A 89 1.43 -28.19 -21.63
N LYS A 90 2.56 -27.49 -21.73
CA LYS A 90 3.51 -27.70 -22.85
C LYS A 90 4.05 -29.13 -22.88
N ALA A 91 4.46 -29.67 -21.74
CA ALA A 91 4.95 -31.05 -21.66
C ALA A 91 3.86 -32.07 -22.04
N TYR A 92 2.62 -31.83 -21.63
CA TYR A 92 1.48 -32.67 -21.99
C TYR A 92 1.21 -32.67 -23.49
N THR A 93 1.19 -31.49 -24.13
CA THR A 93 1.04 -31.36 -25.58
C THR A 93 2.15 -32.09 -26.33
N GLN A 94 3.40 -31.97 -25.88
CA GLN A 94 4.54 -32.65 -26.51
C GLN A 94 4.43 -34.19 -26.43
N ASN A 95 4.03 -34.74 -25.28
CA ASN A 95 3.84 -36.18 -25.15
C ASN A 95 2.71 -36.72 -26.05
N GLN A 96 1.64 -35.94 -26.27
CA GLN A 96 0.56 -36.34 -27.19
C GLN A 96 1.02 -36.38 -28.66
N GLU A 97 1.91 -35.47 -29.05
CA GLU A 97 2.48 -35.43 -30.41
C GLU A 97 3.48 -36.59 -30.65
N GLU A 98 4.18 -37.07 -29.62
CA GLU A 98 5.12 -38.19 -29.73
C GLU A 98 4.44 -39.59 -29.75
N GLU A 99 3.19 -39.69 -29.30
CA GLU A 99 2.39 -40.94 -29.32
C GLU A 99 1.57 -41.14 -30.61
N THR A 100 1.64 -40.22 -31.59
CA THR A 100 0.95 -40.29 -32.90
C THR A 100 1.90 -40.49 -34.07
#